data_AF-A0A0L0ULX3-F1
#
_entry.id   AF-A0A0L0ULX3-F1
#
_cell.length_a   1.000
_cell.length_b   1.000
_cell.length_c   1.000
_cell.angle_alpha   90.00
_cell.angle_beta   90.00
_cell.angle_gamma   90.00
#
_symmetry.space_group_name_H-M   'P 1'
#
loop_
_entity.id
_entity.type
_entity.pdbx_description
1 polymer ?
#
loop_
_entity_poly.entity_id
_entity_poly.type
_entity_poly.pdbx_seq_one_letter_code
_entity_poly.pdbx_strand_id
1 'polypeptide(L)'
;MDLTAVRTRGTQFSHPALPSWLLAAGEKRYLKGRGLVVNFNSQALRLNNSQDTQLAAFSSQIRCNEFITPALNCLLFELPEALIAGRNIAWERQERYPGTRYDGIWADKVDFFRSLQDEIAALSLSPQRLTVNSDAVYDSQDFSLRANLWFADAGTHCGIHNEHSFIELHTQILGIGRMQTFKNEARSSLCEDLILAPEIGRAH
;
A
#
# COMPACT_ATOMS: atom_id res chain seq x y z
N MET A 1 13.98 1.37 13.86
CA MET A 1 13.00 2.25 13.21
C MET A 1 12.16 2.77 14.33
N ASP A 2 12.32 4.06 14.59
CA ASP A 2 11.58 4.73 15.65
C ASP A 2 10.50 5.55 14.97
N LEU A 3 9.25 5.26 15.30
CA LEU A 3 8.08 6.00 14.83
C LEU A 3 7.75 7.08 15.83
N THR A 4 7.32 8.25 15.35
CA THR A 4 6.61 9.20 16.22
C THR A 4 5.36 8.53 16.81
N ALA A 5 4.93 9.02 17.97
CA ALA A 5 3.73 8.48 18.64
C ALA A 5 2.51 8.60 17.72
N VAL A 6 1.92 7.45 17.38
CA VAL A 6 0.72 7.36 16.55
C VAL A 6 -0.50 7.18 17.45
N ARG A 7 -1.61 7.83 17.10
CA ARG A 7 -2.90 7.64 17.77
C ARG A 7 -3.87 6.94 16.83
N THR A 8 -4.75 6.12 17.40
CA THR A 8 -5.83 5.51 16.63
C THR A 8 -6.77 6.59 16.10
N ARG A 9 -6.96 6.62 14.78
CA ARG A 9 -7.86 7.56 14.10
C ARG A 9 -8.30 7.03 12.74
N GLY A 10 -9.39 7.57 12.20
CA GLY A 10 -9.69 7.42 10.78
C GLY A 10 -8.60 8.06 9.92
N THR A 11 -8.30 7.47 8.77
CA THR A 11 -7.38 8.10 7.81
C THR A 11 -8.08 9.21 7.02
N GLN A 12 -7.32 10.15 6.47
CA GLN A 12 -7.87 11.25 5.66
C GLN A 12 -8.52 10.77 4.36
N PHE A 13 -8.12 9.60 3.86
CA PHE A 13 -8.71 8.96 2.70
C PHE A 13 -9.80 7.92 3.03
N SER A 14 -10.18 7.81 4.31
CA SER A 14 -11.25 6.90 4.75
C SER A 14 -12.58 7.30 4.13
N HIS A 15 -13.35 6.32 3.65
CA HIS A 15 -14.64 6.55 3.02
C HIS A 15 -15.64 5.48 3.49
N PRO A 16 -16.97 5.75 3.59
CA PRO A 16 -17.95 4.73 3.98
C PRO A 16 -17.91 3.45 3.11
N ALA A 17 -17.49 3.56 1.86
CA ALA A 17 -17.31 2.43 0.94
C ALA A 17 -16.04 1.60 1.20
N LEU A 18 -15.02 2.22 1.79
CA LEU A 18 -13.75 1.59 2.14
C LEU A 18 -13.24 2.21 3.44
N PRO A 19 -13.86 1.86 4.58
CA PRO A 19 -13.48 2.44 5.84
C PRO A 19 -12.04 2.07 6.20
N SER A 20 -11.25 3.05 6.61
CA SER A 20 -9.86 2.85 6.98
C SER A 20 -9.42 3.63 8.22
N TRP A 21 -8.48 3.02 8.95
CA TRP A 21 -7.93 3.54 10.19
C TRP A 21 -6.42 3.37 10.25
N LEU A 22 -5.78 4.34 10.88
CA LEU A 22 -4.47 4.14 11.50
C LEU A 22 -4.74 3.61 12.90
N LEU A 23 -4.30 2.39 13.19
CA LEU A 23 -4.50 1.71 14.47
C LEU A 23 -3.18 1.75 15.25
N ALA A 24 -3.22 2.31 16.46
CA ALA A 24 -2.05 2.38 17.33
C ALA A 24 -1.75 1.02 17.98
N ALA A 25 -0.49 0.80 18.34
CA ALA A 25 -0.08 -0.40 19.07
C ALA A 25 -0.90 -0.61 20.35
N GLY A 26 -1.34 -1.84 20.60
CA GLY A 26 -2.13 -2.22 21.78
C GLY A 26 -3.63 -1.93 21.67
N GLU A 27 -4.08 -1.20 20.67
CA GLU A 27 -5.50 -0.88 20.49
C GLU A 27 -6.25 -2.07 19.86
N LYS A 28 -7.29 -2.53 20.55
CA LYS A 28 -8.08 -3.69 20.13
C LYS A 28 -9.19 -3.27 19.19
N ARG A 29 -9.31 -3.95 18.05
CA ARG A 29 -10.40 -3.72 17.09
C ARG A 29 -10.97 -5.02 16.55
N TYR A 30 -12.30 -5.08 16.44
CA TYR A 30 -12.98 -6.18 15.77
C TYR A 30 -13.07 -5.91 14.27
N LEU A 31 -12.63 -6.87 13.47
CA LEU A 31 -12.84 -6.90 12.03
C LEU A 31 -14.07 -7.71 11.70
N LYS A 32 -15.16 -7.02 11.33
CA LYS A 32 -16.37 -7.67 10.81
C LYS A 32 -16.20 -7.92 9.30
N GLY A 33 -16.41 -9.15 8.85
CA GLY A 33 -16.19 -9.50 7.45
C GLY A 33 -14.70 -9.60 7.13
N ARG A 34 -14.29 -9.11 5.95
CA ARG A 34 -12.89 -9.10 5.50
C ARG A 34 -12.25 -7.76 5.84
N GLY A 35 -11.06 -7.77 6.43
CA GLY A 35 -10.27 -6.57 6.64
C GLY A 35 -8.84 -6.76 6.14
N LEU A 36 -8.24 -5.72 5.56
CA LEU A 36 -6.83 -5.72 5.18
C LEU A 36 -6.02 -5.01 6.27
N VAL A 37 -5.07 -5.71 6.85
CA VAL A 37 -4.09 -5.16 7.78
C VAL A 37 -2.81 -4.88 7.01
N VAL A 38 -2.30 -3.65 7.03
CA VAL A 38 -1.06 -3.27 6.35
C VAL A 38 0.01 -2.95 7.39
N ASN A 39 1.08 -3.72 7.36
CA ASN A 39 2.28 -3.51 8.15
C ASN A 39 3.26 -2.62 7.39
N PHE A 40 3.26 -1.32 7.69
CA PHE A 40 4.23 -0.37 7.15
C PHE A 40 5.54 -0.31 7.96
N ASN A 41 5.71 -1.17 8.97
CA ASN A 41 6.90 -1.19 9.81
C ASN A 41 8.01 -2.00 9.14
N SER A 42 9.27 -1.65 9.46
CA SER A 42 10.47 -2.41 9.08
C SER A 42 10.67 -3.72 9.86
N GLN A 43 9.69 -4.11 10.67
CA GLN A 43 9.70 -5.31 11.50
C GLN A 43 8.41 -6.08 11.27
N ALA A 44 8.43 -7.39 11.56
CA ALA A 44 7.20 -8.18 11.54
C ALA A 44 6.21 -7.64 12.59
N LEU A 45 4.96 -7.45 12.17
CA LEU A 45 3.87 -7.02 13.02
C LEU A 45 3.21 -8.26 13.63
N ARG A 46 3.31 -8.39 14.96
CA ARG A 46 2.50 -9.37 15.69
C ARG A 46 1.07 -8.85 15.84
N LEU A 47 0.11 -9.67 15.48
CA LEU A 47 -1.30 -9.45 15.78
C LEU A 47 -1.61 -10.34 16.98
N ASN A 48 -1.79 -9.75 18.15
CA ASN A 48 -2.14 -10.47 19.38
C ASN A 48 -3.61 -10.94 19.29
N ASN A 49 -3.86 -11.90 18.41
CA ASN A 49 -5.14 -12.55 18.16
C ASN A 49 -5.09 -14.00 18.66
N SER A 50 -6.19 -14.74 18.47
CA SER A 50 -6.29 -16.14 18.92
C SER A 50 -5.24 -17.09 18.32
N GLN A 51 -4.56 -16.70 17.24
CA GLN A 51 -3.59 -17.52 16.50
C GLN A 51 -2.15 -17.01 16.63
N ASP A 52 -1.89 -15.93 17.39
CA ASP A 52 -0.58 -15.24 17.50
C ASP A 52 0.11 -15.04 16.14
N THR A 53 -0.66 -14.55 15.15
CA THR A 53 -0.18 -14.42 13.77
C THR A 53 0.82 -13.27 13.62
N GLN A 54 1.76 -13.43 12.69
CA GLN A 54 2.72 -12.40 12.33
C GLN A 54 2.60 -12.02 10.85
N LEU A 55 2.67 -10.72 10.60
CA LEU A 55 2.70 -10.15 9.25
C LEU A 55 4.11 -9.62 8.97
N ALA A 56 4.71 -9.99 7.84
CA ALA A 56 6.09 -9.59 7.50
C ALA A 56 6.24 -8.06 7.42
N ALA A 57 7.47 -7.55 7.54
CA ALA A 57 7.77 -6.13 7.34
C ALA A 57 7.28 -5.67 5.95
N PHE A 58 6.76 -4.44 5.86
CA PHE A 58 6.30 -3.82 4.60
C PHE A 58 5.35 -4.70 3.77
N SER A 59 4.43 -5.40 4.44
CA SER A 59 3.49 -6.32 3.80
C SER A 59 2.07 -6.08 4.30
N SER A 60 1.09 -6.76 3.70
CA SER A 60 -0.32 -6.61 4.04
C SER A 60 -1.01 -7.96 4.08
N GLN A 61 -1.97 -8.16 4.99
CA GLN A 61 -2.75 -9.39 5.08
C GLN A 61 -4.25 -9.22 5.25
N ILE A 62 -5.02 -10.06 4.56
CA ILE A 62 -6.47 -10.14 4.73
C ILE A 62 -6.80 -11.02 5.95
N ARG A 63 -7.58 -10.47 6.87
CA ARG A 63 -8.05 -11.09 8.11
C ARG A 63 -9.58 -11.08 8.15
N CYS A 64 -10.18 -12.07 8.79
CA CYS A 64 -11.62 -12.30 8.71
C CYS A 64 -12.25 -12.56 10.08
N ASN A 65 -13.29 -11.79 10.42
CA ASN A 65 -14.15 -12.04 11.58
C ASN A 65 -13.42 -12.24 12.91
N GLU A 66 -12.41 -11.41 13.20
CA GLU A 66 -11.56 -11.57 14.39
C GLU A 66 -11.26 -10.25 15.09
N PHE A 67 -10.86 -10.35 16.36
CA PHE A 67 -10.22 -9.23 17.05
C PHE A 67 -8.74 -9.20 16.70
N ILE A 68 -8.26 -8.03 16.31
CA ILE A 68 -6.84 -7.74 16.18
C ILE A 68 -6.42 -6.75 17.26
N THR A 69 -5.25 -7.00 17.84
CA THR A 69 -4.54 -6.05 18.71
C THR A 69 -3.09 -6.02 18.24
N PRO A 70 -2.69 -5.00 17.47
CA PRO A 70 -1.37 -5.02 16.84
C PRO A 70 -0.29 -4.64 17.87
N ALA A 71 0.87 -5.29 17.81
CA ALA A 71 2.00 -4.95 18.68
C ALA A 71 2.75 -3.69 18.24
N LEU A 72 2.54 -3.25 16.99
CA LEU A 72 3.05 -2.02 16.39
C LEU A 72 1.89 -1.28 15.71
N ASN A 73 2.12 -0.05 15.27
CA ASN A 73 1.09 0.69 14.53
C ASN A 73 0.84 0.04 13.17
N CYS A 74 -0.41 0.03 12.70
CA CYS A 74 -0.74 -0.51 11.39
C CYS A 74 -1.87 0.28 10.71
N LEU A 75 -1.99 0.14 9.39
CA LEU A 75 -3.18 0.58 8.68
C LEU A 75 -4.17 -0.57 8.62
N LEU A 76 -5.44 -0.25 8.77
CA LEU A 76 -6.55 -1.19 8.71
C LEU A 76 -7.58 -0.71 7.71
N PHE A 77 -8.02 -1.60 6.83
CA PHE A 77 -9.14 -1.36 5.92
C PHE A 77 -10.24 -2.38 6.19
N GLU A 78 -11.49 -1.96 6.25
CA GLU A 78 -12.65 -2.84 6.17
C GLU A 78 -13.01 -3.00 4.68
N LEU A 79 -12.83 -4.22 4.16
CA LEU A 79 -13.03 -4.50 2.74
C LEU A 79 -14.51 -4.70 2.45
N PRO A 80 -15.05 -4.09 1.38
CA PRO A 80 -16.45 -4.24 1.05
C PRO A 80 -16.73 -5.67 0.53
N GLU A 81 -17.92 -6.19 0.82
CA GLU A 81 -18.37 -7.51 0.32
C GLU A 81 -18.59 -7.51 -1.19
N ALA A 82 -19.05 -6.39 -1.74
CA ALA A 82 -19.18 -6.16 -3.18
C ALA A 82 -18.06 -5.23 -3.66
N LEU A 83 -17.52 -5.47 -4.85
CA LEU A 83 -16.62 -4.54 -5.53
C LEU A 83 -17.36 -3.23 -5.77
N ILE A 84 -17.14 -2.25 -4.90
CA ILE A 84 -17.62 -0.89 -5.13
C ILE A 84 -16.72 -0.36 -6.24
N ALA A 85 -17.28 -0.30 -7.45
CA ALA A 85 -16.63 0.34 -8.59
C ALA A 85 -16.03 1.66 -8.12
N GLY A 86 -14.70 1.80 -8.21
CA GLY A 86 -13.95 2.91 -7.61
C GLY A 86 -14.29 4.29 -8.17
N ARG A 87 -15.29 4.40 -9.03
CA ARG A 87 -15.90 5.64 -9.52
C ARG A 87 -16.75 6.42 -8.48
N ASN A 88 -17.08 5.82 -7.33
CA ASN A 88 -18.01 6.41 -6.35
C ASN A 88 -17.34 6.94 -5.08
N ILE A 89 -16.06 7.29 -5.14
CA ILE A 89 -15.39 7.99 -4.06
C ILE A 89 -14.92 9.31 -4.66
N ALA A 90 -15.22 10.45 -4.02
CA ALA A 90 -14.92 11.80 -4.50
C ALA A 90 -13.40 12.10 -4.51
N TRP A 91 -12.63 11.24 -5.15
CA TRP A 91 -11.19 11.34 -5.33
C TRP A 91 -10.88 12.22 -6.52
N GLU A 92 -9.67 12.79 -6.50
CA GLU A 92 -9.21 13.69 -7.54
C GLU A 92 -8.86 12.88 -8.80
N ARG A 93 -9.55 13.17 -9.90
CA ARG A 93 -9.20 12.61 -11.21
C ARG A 93 -7.85 13.16 -11.63
N GLN A 94 -6.94 12.27 -12.00
CA GLN A 94 -5.60 12.63 -12.40
C GLN A 94 -5.58 12.80 -13.93
N GLU A 95 -5.22 14.00 -14.39
CA GLU A 95 -5.19 14.31 -15.83
C GLU A 95 -3.97 13.72 -16.54
N ARG A 96 -2.93 13.39 -15.78
CA ARG A 96 -1.67 12.85 -16.31
C ARG A 96 -1.29 11.57 -15.58
N TYR A 97 -0.84 10.61 -16.36
CA TYR A 97 -0.20 9.41 -15.84
C TYR A 97 1.28 9.69 -15.60
N PRO A 98 1.88 9.14 -14.54
CA PRO A 98 3.33 9.20 -14.38
C PRO A 98 4.02 8.39 -15.50
N GLY A 99 5.11 8.94 -16.02
CA GLY A 99 6.04 8.26 -16.92
C GLY A 99 5.70 8.26 -18.42
N THR A 100 6.64 7.72 -19.19
CA THR A 100 6.53 7.56 -20.64
C THR A 100 5.74 6.28 -20.94
N ARG A 101 4.58 6.41 -21.60
CA ARG A 101 3.84 5.24 -22.10
C ARG A 101 4.47 4.73 -23.39
N TYR A 102 4.49 3.41 -23.55
CA TYR A 102 4.64 2.80 -24.86
C TYR A 102 3.51 3.28 -25.76
N ASP A 103 3.75 3.36 -27.08
CA ASP A 103 2.76 3.64 -28.14
C ASP A 103 2.12 5.04 -28.25
N GLY A 104 2.34 5.96 -27.29
CA GLY A 104 1.83 7.33 -27.39
C GLY A 104 0.30 7.44 -27.34
N ILE A 105 -0.41 6.36 -27.01
CA ILE A 105 -1.85 6.36 -26.81
C ILE A 105 -2.12 6.95 -25.42
N TRP A 106 -2.35 8.26 -25.40
CA TRP A 106 -3.11 8.90 -24.34
C TRP A 106 -4.52 8.34 -24.42
N ALA A 107 -4.80 7.32 -23.61
CA ALA A 107 -6.17 6.92 -23.42
C ALA A 107 -6.82 8.00 -22.54
N ASP A 108 -7.30 9.08 -23.18
CA ASP A 108 -8.06 10.18 -22.56
C ASP A 108 -9.30 9.71 -21.77
N LYS A 109 -9.60 8.41 -21.86
CA LYS A 109 -10.81 7.75 -21.41
C LYS A 109 -10.65 6.78 -20.24
N VAL A 110 -9.44 6.59 -19.70
CA VAL A 110 -9.29 5.68 -18.56
C VAL A 110 -9.36 6.46 -17.25
N ASP A 111 -10.18 5.95 -16.35
CA ASP A 111 -10.46 6.54 -15.07
C ASP A 111 -9.31 6.25 -14.10
N PHE A 112 -8.56 7.30 -13.78
CA PHE A 112 -7.42 7.27 -12.86
C PHE A 112 -7.61 8.33 -11.79
N PHE A 113 -7.70 7.88 -10.55
CA PHE A 113 -8.06 8.72 -9.41
C PHE A 113 -7.11 8.50 -8.25
N ARG A 114 -6.90 9.57 -7.48
CA ARG A 114 -6.08 9.55 -6.27
C ARG A 114 -6.86 10.14 -5.10
N SER A 115 -6.82 9.49 -3.95
CA SER A 115 -7.38 10.03 -2.72
C SER A 115 -6.57 11.22 -2.19
N LEU A 116 -7.10 11.87 -1.14
CA LEU A 116 -6.26 12.69 -0.27
C LEU A 116 -5.08 11.89 0.29
N GLN A 117 -3.95 12.55 0.48
CA GLN A 117 -2.79 11.98 1.14
C GLN A 117 -2.89 12.20 2.65
N ASP A 118 -2.62 11.14 3.41
CA ASP A 118 -2.56 11.16 4.85
C ASP A 118 -1.12 11.06 5.32
N GLU A 119 -0.74 11.87 6.30
CA GLU A 119 0.54 11.79 6.99
C GLU A 119 0.42 10.81 8.17
N ILE A 120 1.16 9.71 8.09
CA ILE A 120 1.01 8.58 9.00
C ILE A 120 1.95 8.72 10.20
N ALA A 121 3.23 8.93 9.94
CA ALA A 121 4.26 9.06 10.97
C ALA A 121 5.54 9.65 10.38
N ALA A 122 6.43 10.15 11.23
CA ALA A 122 7.84 10.31 10.89
C ALA A 122 8.61 9.08 11.36
N LEU A 123 9.65 8.69 10.61
CA LEU A 123 10.40 7.48 10.91
C LEU A 123 11.87 7.57 10.48
N SER A 124 12.75 7.01 11.30
CA SER A 124 14.16 6.84 10.93
C SER A 124 14.42 5.40 10.48
N LEU A 125 14.93 5.23 9.26
CA LEU A 125 15.26 3.92 8.71
C LEU A 125 16.58 3.97 7.92
N SER A 126 17.37 2.90 8.00
CA SER A 126 18.48 2.69 7.06
C SER A 126 17.92 2.11 5.76
N PRO A 127 18.12 2.76 4.59
CA PRO A 127 17.61 2.27 3.30
C PRO A 127 17.99 0.84 2.95
N GLN A 128 19.07 0.30 3.54
CA GLN A 128 19.44 -1.12 3.41
C GLN A 128 18.28 -2.04 3.77
N ARG A 129 17.44 -1.68 4.75
CA ARG A 129 16.29 -2.49 5.19
C ARG A 129 15.18 -2.62 4.15
N LEU A 130 15.23 -1.83 3.08
CA LEU A 130 14.26 -1.85 1.99
C LEU A 130 14.79 -2.57 0.75
N THR A 131 16.07 -2.93 0.72
CA THR A 131 16.71 -3.54 -0.44
C THR A 131 17.16 -4.95 -0.10
N VAL A 132 16.76 -5.91 -0.92
CA VAL A 132 17.28 -7.27 -0.85
C VAL A 132 18.57 -7.27 -1.68
N ASN A 133 19.72 -7.52 -1.04
CA ASN A 133 21.06 -7.63 -1.66
C ASN A 133 21.87 -6.34 -1.88
N SER A 134 21.80 -5.36 -0.96
CA SER A 134 22.77 -4.27 -0.94
C SER A 134 23.88 -4.53 0.08
N ASP A 135 25.13 -4.63 -0.39
CA ASP A 135 26.33 -4.64 0.48
C ASP A 135 26.70 -3.23 0.97
N ALA A 136 26.04 -2.19 0.46
CA ALA A 136 26.32 -0.80 0.81
C ALA A 136 25.68 -0.45 2.16
N VAL A 137 26.52 -0.08 3.13
CA VAL A 137 26.07 0.42 4.45
C VAL A 137 25.54 1.84 4.30
N TYR A 138 24.24 2.00 4.50
CA TYR A 138 23.60 3.33 4.53
C TYR A 138 23.29 3.70 5.97
N ASP A 139 23.66 4.92 6.34
CA ASP A 139 23.24 5.52 7.60
C ASP A 139 21.71 5.63 7.67
N SER A 140 21.18 5.65 8.89
CA SER A 140 19.75 5.90 9.11
C SER A 140 19.39 7.30 8.60
N GLN A 141 18.31 7.38 7.83
CA GLN A 141 17.76 8.63 7.33
C GLN A 141 16.35 8.81 7.87
N ASP A 142 15.95 10.07 8.03
CA ASP A 142 14.62 10.43 8.50
C ASP A 142 13.66 10.61 7.31
N PHE A 143 12.49 10.00 7.42
CA PHE A 143 11.44 10.00 6.42
C PHE A 143 10.10 10.43 7.02
N SER A 144 9.28 11.10 6.21
CA SER A 144 7.85 11.27 6.48
C SER A 144 7.11 10.16 5.74
N LEU A 145 6.43 9.28 6.49
CA LEU A 145 5.56 8.25 5.92
C LEU A 145 4.21 8.85 5.62
N ARG A 146 3.82 8.74 4.36
CA ARG A 146 2.52 9.17 3.86
C ARG A 146 1.84 8.02 3.15
N ALA A 147 0.51 8.02 3.18
CA ALA A 147 -0.29 7.04 2.48
C ALA A 147 -1.42 7.74 1.72
N ASN A 148 -1.74 7.21 0.55
CA ASN A 148 -2.91 7.57 -0.23
C ASN A 148 -3.37 6.35 -1.01
N LEU A 149 -4.57 6.43 -1.57
CA LEU A 149 -5.16 5.39 -2.38
C LEU A 149 -5.16 5.82 -3.83
N TRP A 150 -5.02 4.83 -4.70
CA TRP A 150 -5.10 4.97 -6.14
C TRP A 150 -6.17 4.05 -6.69
N PHE A 151 -6.93 4.54 -7.65
CA PHE A 151 -7.83 3.74 -8.46
C PHE A 151 -7.47 3.91 -9.92
N ALA A 152 -7.44 2.80 -10.65
CA ALA A 152 -7.21 2.76 -12.07
C ALA A 152 -8.16 1.71 -12.66
N ASP A 153 -8.89 2.08 -13.71
CA ASP A 153 -9.73 1.13 -14.43
C ASP A 153 -8.89 0.04 -15.11
N ALA A 154 -9.52 -1.10 -15.38
CA ALA A 154 -8.87 -2.20 -16.09
C ALA A 154 -8.34 -1.74 -17.46
N GLY A 155 -7.11 -2.12 -17.80
CA GLY A 155 -6.42 -1.65 -19.02
C GLY A 155 -5.69 -0.32 -18.85
N THR A 156 -5.67 0.28 -17.65
CA THR A 156 -4.76 1.40 -17.35
C THR A 156 -3.32 0.92 -17.32
N HIS A 157 -2.44 1.61 -18.05
CA HIS A 157 -1.00 1.38 -18.02
C HIS A 157 -0.29 2.64 -17.51
N CYS A 158 0.18 2.66 -16.27
CA CYS A 158 1.09 3.72 -15.83
C CYS A 158 2.38 3.62 -16.67
N GLY A 159 2.91 4.76 -17.11
CA GLY A 159 4.12 4.80 -17.93
C GLY A 159 5.36 4.41 -17.11
N ILE A 160 6.48 4.19 -17.79
CA ILE A 160 7.76 3.96 -17.09
C ILE A 160 8.26 5.28 -16.54
N HIS A 161 8.61 5.28 -15.26
CA HIS A 161 9.18 6.42 -14.58
C HIS A 161 10.08 5.97 -13.43
N ASN A 162 11.03 6.82 -13.08
CA ASN A 162 11.87 6.70 -11.89
C ASN A 162 12.09 8.08 -11.22
N GLU A 163 11.31 9.10 -11.62
CA GLU A 163 11.51 10.50 -11.26
C GLU A 163 10.83 10.89 -9.93
N HIS A 164 10.97 10.05 -8.89
CA HIS A 164 10.47 10.39 -7.56
C HIS A 164 11.59 10.41 -6.52
N SER A 165 11.59 11.42 -5.67
CA SER A 165 12.53 11.58 -4.56
C SER A 165 12.07 10.86 -3.28
N PHE A 166 11.20 9.86 -3.41
CA PHE A 166 10.63 9.09 -2.30
C PHE A 166 10.68 7.59 -2.58
N ILE A 167 10.48 6.80 -1.54
CA ILE A 167 10.38 5.34 -1.61
C ILE A 167 8.91 4.98 -1.59
N GLU A 168 8.48 4.13 -2.51
CA GLU A 168 7.09 3.70 -2.63
C GLU A 168 6.91 2.25 -2.14
N LEU A 169 5.85 2.02 -1.39
CA LEU A 169 5.39 0.70 -0.99
C LEU A 169 3.98 0.49 -1.56
N HIS A 170 3.82 -0.50 -2.43
CA HIS A 170 2.55 -0.81 -3.06
C HIS A 170 1.81 -1.91 -2.30
N THR A 171 0.53 -1.66 -2.00
CA THR A 171 -0.39 -2.65 -1.45
C THR A 171 -1.66 -2.67 -2.30
N GLN A 172 -1.97 -3.83 -2.89
CA GLN A 172 -3.19 -4.00 -3.67
C GLN A 172 -4.37 -4.30 -2.75
N ILE A 173 -5.40 -3.45 -2.75
CA ILE A 173 -6.59 -3.61 -1.91
C ILE A 173 -7.70 -4.39 -2.62
N LEU A 174 -7.93 -4.10 -3.91
CA LEU A 174 -8.96 -4.75 -4.75
C LEU A 174 -8.45 -4.96 -6.18
N GLY A 175 -8.94 -5.96 -6.90
CA GLY A 175 -8.59 -6.22 -8.30
C GLY A 175 -7.23 -6.94 -8.46
N ILE A 176 -6.70 -6.99 -9.68
CA ILE A 176 -5.37 -7.56 -9.98
C ILE A 176 -4.61 -6.53 -10.81
N GLY A 177 -3.38 -6.23 -10.38
CA GLY A 177 -2.46 -5.33 -11.06
C GLY A 177 -1.16 -6.02 -11.46
N ARG A 178 -0.31 -5.31 -12.19
CA ARG A 178 1.05 -5.74 -12.53
C ARG A 178 2.00 -4.56 -12.31
N MET A 179 3.10 -4.81 -11.61
CA MET A 179 4.19 -3.87 -11.48
C MET A 179 5.39 -4.42 -12.24
N GLN A 180 5.90 -3.64 -13.19
CA GLN A 180 7.01 -4.04 -14.04
C GLN A 180 8.18 -3.10 -13.80
N THR A 181 9.36 -3.67 -13.55
CA THR A 181 10.60 -2.92 -13.37
C THR A 181 11.44 -3.08 -14.62
N PHE A 182 12.04 -1.98 -15.07
CA PHE A 182 12.84 -1.90 -16.29
C PHE A 182 14.21 -1.31 -15.97
N LYS A 183 15.24 -1.73 -16.70
CA LYS A 183 16.60 -1.16 -16.54
C LYS A 183 16.72 0.24 -17.15
N ASN A 184 15.88 0.57 -18.12
CA ASN A 184 15.79 1.87 -18.77
C ASN A 184 14.39 2.06 -19.39
N GLU A 185 14.14 3.17 -20.07
CA GLU A 185 12.83 3.48 -20.66
C GLU A 185 12.43 2.59 -21.87
N ALA A 186 13.24 1.60 -22.24
CA ALA A 186 12.92 0.66 -23.33
C ALA A 186 12.20 -0.61 -22.85
N ARG A 187 11.19 -1.05 -23.61
CA ARG A 187 10.35 -2.23 -23.27
C ARG A 187 11.16 -3.52 -23.18
N SER A 188 12.18 -3.62 -24.03
CA SER A 188 13.12 -4.74 -24.06
C SER A 188 13.98 -4.84 -22.80
N SER A 189 13.95 -3.83 -21.92
CA SER A 189 14.76 -3.79 -20.70
C SER A 189 14.03 -4.28 -19.45
N LEU A 190 12.85 -4.91 -19.60
CA LEU A 190 12.08 -5.53 -18.51
C LEU A 190 12.97 -6.50 -17.72
N CYS A 191 13.09 -6.29 -16.42
CA CYS A 191 13.86 -7.14 -15.51
C CYS A 191 12.99 -7.83 -14.46
N GLU A 192 11.87 -7.23 -14.06
CA GLU A 192 10.94 -7.80 -13.08
C GLU A 192 9.51 -7.58 -13.51
N ASP A 193 8.64 -8.57 -13.28
CA ASP A 193 7.21 -8.52 -13.55
C ASP A 193 6.47 -9.17 -12.38
N LEU A 194 5.90 -8.32 -11.52
CA LEU A 194 5.28 -8.70 -10.28
C LEU A 194 3.76 -8.59 -10.41
N ILE A 195 3.05 -9.69 -10.13
CA ILE A 195 1.59 -9.68 -10.04
C ILE A 195 1.19 -9.11 -8.68
N LEU A 196 0.39 -8.04 -8.71
CA LEU A 196 -0.19 -7.42 -7.53
C LEU A 196 -1.62 -7.94 -7.36
N ALA A 197 -1.92 -8.52 -6.21
CA ALA A 197 -3.27 -8.95 -5.86
C ALA A 197 -3.51 -8.69 -4.37
N PRO A 198 -4.76 -8.41 -3.95
CA PRO A 198 -5.16 -8.45 -2.56
C PRO A 198 -4.89 -9.87 -2.11
N GLU A 199 -3.91 -10.04 -1.22
CA GLU A 199 -3.26 -11.31 -0.89
C GLU A 199 -3.86 -12.55 -1.56
N ILE A 200 -3.12 -13.14 -2.51
CA ILE A 200 -3.31 -14.54 -2.82
C ILE A 200 -2.85 -15.29 -1.58
N GLY A 201 -3.78 -15.59 -0.67
CA GLY A 201 -3.55 -16.56 0.38
C GLY A 201 -3.03 -17.83 -0.29
N ARG A 202 -1.76 -18.18 -0.04
CA ARG A 202 -1.28 -19.52 -0.36
C ARG A 202 -2.02 -20.48 0.57
N ALA A 203 -3.15 -20.98 0.13
CA ALA A 203 -3.66 -22.25 0.60
C ALA A 203 -2.73 -23.33 0.01
N HIS A 204 -1.88 -23.90 0.86
CA HIS A 204 -1.43 -25.28 0.73
C HIS A 204 -2.08 -26.07 1.86
#